data_AF-A0A837IBS2-F1
#
_entry.id   AF-A0A837IBS2-F1
#
_cell.length_a   1.000
_cell.length_b   1.000
_cell.length_c   1.000
_cell.angle_alpha   90.00
_cell.angle_beta   90.00
_cell.angle_gamma   90.00
#
_symmetry.space_group_name_H-M   'P 1'
#
loop_
_entity.id
_entity.type
_entity.pdbx_description
1 polymer ?
#
loop_
_entity_poly.entity_id
_entity_poly.type
_entity_poly.pdbx_seq_one_letter_code
_entity_poly.pdbx_strand_id
1 'polypeptide(L)' 'MSTLDPQLLYMILVLPSLFGLTLLGEGVSKIVHEERNGIISMIFGFMFLGAVIFTYLFFSSYLVTNGGT' A
#
# COMPACT_ATOMS: atom_id res chain seq x y z
N MET A 1 -18.74 20.41 0.68
CA MET A 1 -17.84 19.29 1.03
C MET A 1 -16.65 19.41 0.09
N SER A 2 -15.49 19.80 0.62
CA SER A 2 -14.30 20.05 -0.20
C SER A 2 -13.74 18.70 -0.62
N THR A 3 -13.73 18.41 -1.91
CA THR A 3 -13.39 17.10 -2.47
C THR A 3 -11.89 16.75 -2.36
N LEU A 4 -11.08 17.56 -1.67
CA LEU A 4 -9.66 17.34 -1.37
C LEU A 4 -9.41 16.86 0.06
N ASP A 5 -10.46 16.55 0.81
CA ASP A 5 -10.33 16.03 2.16
C ASP A 5 -9.59 14.68 2.17
N PRO A 6 -8.86 14.33 3.26
CA PRO A 6 -8.11 13.07 3.43
C PRO A 6 -8.86 11.79 3.01
N GLN A 7 -10.18 11.87 2.93
CA GLN A 7 -11.09 10.87 2.37
C GLN A 7 -10.73 10.42 0.94
N LEU A 8 -10.35 11.32 0.04
CA LEU A 8 -9.98 10.95 -1.33
C LEU A 8 -8.65 10.18 -1.36
N LEU A 9 -7.73 10.52 -0.44
CA LEU A 9 -6.49 9.79 -0.21
C LEU A 9 -6.76 8.36 0.25
N TYR A 10 -7.64 8.18 1.23
CA TYR A 10 -8.05 6.85 1.70
C TYR A 10 -8.73 6.04 0.59
N MET A 11 -9.57 6.67 -0.23
CA MET A 11 -10.21 6.00 -1.37
C MET A 11 -9.20 5.52 -2.42
N ILE A 12 -8.20 6.35 -2.76
CA ILE A 12 -7.17 5.98 -3.75
C ILE A 12 -6.17 4.98 -3.18
N LEU A 13 -5.82 5.06 -1.89
CA LEU A 13 -4.85 4.16 -1.25
C LEU A 13 -5.42 2.78 -0.89
N VAL A 14 -6.74 2.63 -0.78
CA VAL A 14 -7.37 1.32 -0.55
C VAL A 14 -7.04 0.33 -1.65
N LEU A 15 -7.12 0.73 -2.91
CA LEU A 15 -6.87 -0.16 -4.06
C LEU A 15 -5.43 -0.72 -4.08
N PRO A 16 -4.36 0.09 -4.02
CA PRO A 16 -3.00 -0.42 -3.95
C PRO A 16 -2.74 -1.19 -2.64
N SER A 17 -3.39 -0.83 -1.51
CA SER A 17 -3.27 -1.62 -0.28
C SER A 17 -3.79 -3.05 -0.46
N LEU A 18 -4.98 -3.21 -1.06
CA LEU A 18 -5.57 -4.52 -1.35
C LEU A 18 -4.73 -5.31 -2.36
N PHE A 19 -4.18 -4.63 -3.37
CA PHE A 19 -3.26 -5.25 -4.32
C PHE A 19 -1.97 -5.75 -3.64
N GLY A 20 -1.33 -4.92 -2.83
CA GLY A 20 -0.15 -5.29 -2.06
C GLY A 20 -0.40 -6.45 -1.11
N LEU A 21 -1.54 -6.44 -0.40
CA LEU A 21 -1.95 -7.54 0.47
C LEU A 21 -2.20 -8.84 -0.31
N THR A 22 -2.79 -8.75 -1.50
CA THR A 22 -3.03 -9.92 -2.36
C THR A 22 -1.71 -10.53 -2.84
N LEU A 23 -0.74 -9.72 -3.27
CA LEU A 23 0.60 -10.19 -3.64
C LEU A 23 1.32 -10.87 -2.46
N LEU A 24 1.15 -10.33 -1.26
CA LEU A 24 1.70 -10.91 -0.04
C LEU A 24 1.06 -12.27 0.25
N GLY A 25 -0.27 -12.37 0.14
CA GLY A 25 -1.00 -13.64 0.26
C GLY A 25 -0.60 -14.66 -0.79
N GLU A 26 -0.38 -14.23 -2.03
CA GLU A 26 0.10 -15.07 -3.13
C GLU A 26 1.53 -15.57 -2.85
N GLY A 27 2.41 -14.71 -2.32
CA GLY A 27 3.75 -15.08 -1.88
C GLY A 27 3.76 -16.10 -0.75
N VAL A 28 2.89 -15.92 0.26
CA VAL A 28 2.69 -16.91 1.34
C VAL A 28 2.21 -18.25 0.78
N SER A 29 1.20 -18.22 -0.11
CA SER A 29 0.65 -19.44 -0.73
C SER A 29 1.71 -20.23 -1.49
N LYS A 30 2.56 -19.53 -2.26
CA LYS A 30 3.67 -20.12 -3.02
C LYS A 30 4.78 -20.69 -2.13
N ILE A 31 5.06 -20.05 -0.99
CA ILE A 31 6.03 -20.58 -0.01
C ILE A 31 5.51 -21.87 0.65
N VAL A 32 4.23 -21.91 1.00
CA VAL A 32 3.60 -23.10 1.60
C VAL A 32 3.57 -24.28 0.62
N HIS A 33 3.44 -24.02 -0.68
CA HIS A 33 3.49 -25.04 -1.73
C HIS A 33 4.91 -25.40 -2.22
N GLU A 34 5.97 -25.00 -1.50
CA GLU A 34 7.39 -25.25 -1.88
C GLU A 34 7.78 -24.76 -3.29
N GLU A 35 7.08 -23.76 -3.82
CA GLU A 35 7.49 -23.13 -5.07
C GLU A 35 8.65 -22.17 -4.81
N ARG A 36 9.82 -22.45 -5.41
CA ARG A 36 11.06 -21.64 -5.28
C ARG A 36 10.86 -20.15 -5.58
N ASN A 37 9.82 -19.80 -6.34
CA ASN A 37 9.48 -18.41 -6.70
C ASN A 37 8.61 -17.68 -5.65
N GLY A 38 8.12 -18.34 -4.60
CA GLY A 38 7.27 -17.72 -3.58
C GLY A 38 7.97 -16.59 -2.80
N ILE A 39 9.28 -16.72 -2.61
CA ILE A 39 10.11 -15.73 -1.92
C ILE A 39 10.13 -14.39 -2.69
N ILE A 40 10.16 -14.44 -4.02
CA ILE A 40 10.19 -13.23 -4.87
C ILE A 40 8.87 -12.48 -4.75
N SER A 41 7.74 -13.20 -4.82
CA SER A 41 6.41 -12.59 -4.68
C SER A 41 6.20 -12.01 -3.28
N MET A 42 6.71 -12.68 -2.25
CA MET A 42 6.66 -12.17 -0.87
C MET A 42 7.47 -10.87 -0.69
N ILE A 43 8.70 -10.81 -1.23
CA ILE A 43 9.53 -9.60 -1.17
C ILE A 43 8.86 -8.44 -1.91
N PHE A 44 8.30 -8.70 -3.09
CA PHE A 44 7.56 -7.70 -3.85
C PHE A 44 6.32 -7.19 -3.10
N GLY A 45 5.55 -8.08 -2.46
CA GLY A 45 4.40 -7.70 -1.63
C GLY A 45 4.80 -6.81 -0.44
N PHE A 46 5.87 -7.14 0.26
CA PHE A 46 6.40 -6.31 1.36
C PHE A 46 6.93 -4.95 0.86
N MET A 47 7.67 -4.93 -0.24
CA MET A 47 8.17 -3.70 -0.84
C MET A 47 7.01 -2.80 -1.29
N PHE A 48 5.95 -3.39 -1.84
CA PHE A 48 4.77 -2.65 -2.29
C PHE A 48 3.97 -2.06 -1.11
N LEU A 49 3.73 -2.84 -0.05
CA LEU A 49 3.11 -2.31 1.17
C LEU A 49 3.96 -1.21 1.80
N GLY A 50 5.29 -1.36 1.82
CA GLY A 50 6.20 -0.32 2.29
C GLY A 50 6.04 0.99 1.50
N ALA A 51 5.93 0.92 0.18
CA ALA A 51 5.68 2.08 -0.67
C ALA A 51 4.31 2.73 -0.43
N VAL A 52 3.26 1.93 -0.18
CA VAL A 52 1.92 2.44 0.17
C VAL A 52 1.95 3.19 1.49
N ILE A 53 2.62 2.65 2.52
CA ILE A 53 2.78 3.31 3.82
C ILE A 53 3.57 4.61 3.66
N PHE A 54 4.67 4.59 2.88
CA PHE A 54 5.45 5.78 2.61
C PHE A 54 4.63 6.87 1.90
N THR A 55 3.82 6.47 0.92
CA THR A 55 2.91 7.37 0.21
C THR A 55 1.87 7.96 1.15
N TYR A 56 1.28 7.15 2.03
CA TYR A 56 0.34 7.63 3.05
C TYR A 56 0.99 8.68 3.97
N LEU A 57 2.18 8.40 4.50
CA LEU A 57 2.91 9.32 5.36
C LEU A 57 3.30 10.61 4.64
N PHE A 58 3.75 10.52 3.39
CA PHE A 58 4.07 11.67 2.55
C PHE A 58 2.84 12.53 2.32
N PHE A 59 1.75 11.97 1.78
CA PHE A 59 0.55 12.74 1.54
C PHE A 59 -0.08 13.30 2.81
N SER A 60 -0.09 12.52 3.90
CA SER A 60 -0.57 13.02 5.20
C SER A 60 0.26 14.21 5.67
N SER A 61 1.60 14.11 5.63
CA SER A 61 2.48 15.20 6.08
C SER A 61 2.38 16.44 5.18
N TYR A 62 2.32 16.27 3.86
CA TYR A 62 2.34 17.39 2.91
C TYR A 62 0.96 18.04 2.68
N LEU A 63 -0.14 17.29 2.71
CA LEU A 63 -1.49 17.85 2.59
C LEU A 63 -1.98 18.47 3.91
N VAL A 64 -1.69 17.86 5.06
CA VAL A 64 -2.11 18.43 6.37
C VAL A 64 -1.35 19.72 6.68
N THR A 65 -0.09 19.83 6.28
CA THR A 65 0.73 21.03 6.54
C THR A 65 0.32 22.24 5.68
N ASN A 66 -0.24 22.04 4.48
CA ASN A 66 -0.62 23.14 3.58
C ASN A 66 -2.13 23.49 3.60
N GLY A 67 -2.94 22.79 4.40
CA GLY A 67 -4.39 23.03 4.53
C GLY A 67 -4.80 24.00 5.65
N GLY A 68 -3.84 24.68 6.28
CA GLY A 68 -4.04 25.52 7.47
C GLY A 68 -3.60 26.97 7.28
N THR A 69 -4.32 27.73 6.46
CA THR A 69 -4.50 29.19 6.60
C THR A 69 -5.92 29.55 6.23
#